data_AF-A0A1E1LTM6-F1
#
_entry.id   AF-A0A1E1LTM6-F1
#
_cell.length_a   1.000
_cell.length_b   1.000
_cell.length_c   1.000
_cell.angle_alpha   90.00
_cell.angle_beta   90.00
_cell.angle_gamma   90.00
#
_symmetry.space_group_name_H-M   'P 1'
#
loop_
_entity.id
_entity.type
_entity.pdbx_description
1 polymer ?
#
loop_
_entity_poly.entity_id
_entity_poly.type
_entity_poly.pdbx_seq_one_letter_code
_entity_poly.pdbx_strand_id
1 'polypeptide(L)'
;MSTQQLLQITPPESVASSPPTPPATEEKTSTSISQILREVRRHKDGHSLPAGEYWLRFPLDEDQYDDFQRQLRKANLWDYHEHKLRHDYFPLERLYILRMPGPLHESLQSYITQAILSQLDTIAQSDSPSAKFAVEIENSASAEIVSKDPRYGSHQPDASFQHFDAQFPGAIFEVSHSQQGKDLSRLADAYILGSDADIRVVVGINVEYKGSKKASISIWRPHIGVNAVGEKELSVVQTVKDKLFRDEEGKLVPDSEASLQLQLQDFATEKFAETFPDLTQSIRLSAETLFSFLERAETKARRLKLKEGFVRSSIPWVKKRRRDSTPPEQLDPQREGKFAEQEQRAEKKAMIDDVSYNTSSPEAEQE
;
A
#
# COMPACT_ATOMS: atom_id res chain seq x y z
N MET A 1 -16.56 -39.18 -76.85
CA MET A 1 -17.71 -38.61 -77.58
C MET A 1 -18.52 -37.75 -76.62
N SER A 2 -19.04 -36.62 -77.13
CA SER A 2 -20.00 -35.66 -76.54
C SER A 2 -19.57 -34.70 -75.42
N THR A 3 -19.12 -33.53 -75.88
CA THR A 3 -19.49 -32.14 -75.51
C THR A 3 -20.60 -31.88 -74.48
N GLN A 4 -20.39 -30.92 -73.56
CA GLN A 4 -20.99 -29.56 -73.62
C GLN A 4 -20.51 -28.62 -72.49
N GLN A 5 -20.17 -27.37 -72.89
CA GLN A 5 -20.10 -26.10 -72.13
C GLN A 5 -21.47 -25.73 -71.50
N LEU A 6 -21.71 -24.74 -70.62
CA LEU A 6 -21.03 -23.61 -69.96
C LEU A 6 -21.97 -23.21 -68.79
N LEU A 7 -21.49 -22.49 -67.77
CA LEU A 7 -22.08 -21.19 -67.35
C LEU A 7 -21.23 -20.55 -66.24
N GLN A 8 -20.75 -19.35 -66.57
CA GLN A 8 -20.11 -18.34 -65.74
C GLN A 8 -21.10 -17.75 -64.74
N ILE A 9 -20.73 -17.61 -63.46
CA ILE A 9 -21.29 -16.59 -62.57
C ILE A 9 -20.18 -16.09 -61.62
N THR A 10 -19.87 -14.80 -61.71
CA THR A 10 -18.96 -14.00 -60.87
C THR A 10 -19.57 -13.75 -59.47
N PRO A 11 -18.80 -13.76 -58.37
CA PRO A 11 -19.28 -13.22 -57.10
C PRO A 11 -19.09 -11.68 -57.05
N PRO A 12 -19.98 -10.93 -56.39
CA PRO A 12 -19.90 -9.47 -56.35
C PRO A 12 -18.85 -8.98 -55.36
N GLU A 13 -18.10 -7.95 -55.77
CA GLU A 13 -17.37 -7.06 -54.87
C GLU A 13 -18.35 -6.37 -53.92
N SER A 14 -18.18 -6.56 -52.61
CA SER A 14 -18.79 -5.70 -51.61
C SER A 14 -17.69 -4.92 -50.88
N VAL A 15 -17.50 -3.68 -51.34
CA VAL A 15 -16.78 -2.64 -50.61
C VAL A 15 -17.66 -2.24 -49.42
N ALA A 16 -17.31 -2.69 -48.23
CA ALA A 16 -17.85 -2.16 -46.98
C ALA A 16 -16.68 -1.64 -46.15
N SER A 17 -16.48 -0.33 -46.21
CA SER A 17 -15.64 0.43 -45.29
C SER A 17 -16.00 0.08 -43.85
N SER A 18 -15.09 -0.56 -43.12
CA SER A 18 -15.21 -0.70 -41.68
C SER A 18 -15.21 0.70 -41.04
N PRO A 19 -16.10 0.99 -40.08
CA PRO A 19 -16.03 2.26 -39.36
C PRO A 19 -14.72 2.30 -38.55
N PRO A 20 -14.13 3.49 -38.34
CA PRO A 20 -12.91 3.59 -37.54
C PRO A 20 -13.23 3.16 -36.11
N THR A 21 -12.61 2.06 -35.67
CA THR A 21 -12.65 1.65 -34.28
C THR A 21 -12.02 2.77 -33.44
N PRO A 22 -12.69 3.33 -32.43
CA PRO A 22 -12.05 4.25 -31.50
C PRO A 22 -10.91 3.54 -30.78
N PRO A 23 -9.86 4.25 -30.34
CA PRO A 23 -8.71 3.62 -29.72
C PRO A 23 -9.15 2.91 -28.44
N ALA A 24 -9.03 1.58 -28.42
CA ALA A 24 -9.39 0.71 -27.29
C ALA A 24 -8.51 0.93 -26.03
N THR A 25 -7.65 1.93 -26.04
CA THR A 25 -6.63 2.22 -25.03
C THR A 25 -7.11 3.23 -23.99
N GLU A 26 -8.01 4.17 -24.33
CA GLU A 26 -8.50 5.19 -23.39
C GLU A 26 -9.62 4.68 -22.46
N GLU A 27 -10.49 3.77 -22.93
CA GLU A 27 -11.59 3.25 -22.11
C GLU A 27 -11.10 2.35 -20.97
N LYS A 28 -10.12 1.47 -21.23
CA LYS A 28 -9.58 0.55 -20.21
C LYS A 28 -8.80 1.28 -19.11
N THR A 29 -8.12 2.37 -19.48
CA THR A 29 -7.26 3.16 -18.59
C THR A 29 -8.08 4.06 -17.68
N SER A 30 -9.07 4.76 -18.23
CA SER A 30 -10.09 5.49 -17.45
C SER A 30 -10.84 4.57 -16.48
N THR A 31 -11.08 3.32 -16.89
CA THR A 31 -11.72 2.31 -16.02
C THR A 31 -10.84 1.93 -14.82
N SER A 32 -9.52 1.75 -15.00
CA SER A 32 -8.59 1.41 -13.90
C SER A 32 -8.54 2.53 -12.85
N ILE A 33 -8.35 3.78 -13.28
CA ILE A 33 -8.30 4.95 -12.37
C ILE A 33 -9.63 5.13 -11.63
N SER A 34 -10.76 4.99 -12.34
CA SER A 34 -12.10 5.06 -11.74
C SER A 34 -12.32 3.99 -10.67
N GLN A 35 -11.78 2.78 -10.87
CA GLN A 35 -11.82 1.72 -9.86
C GLN A 35 -10.99 2.08 -8.63
N ILE A 36 -9.76 2.58 -8.80
CA ILE A 36 -8.91 2.98 -7.66
C ILE A 36 -9.60 4.06 -6.83
N LEU A 37 -10.11 5.12 -7.48
CA LEU A 37 -10.82 6.21 -6.80
C LEU A 37 -12.05 5.71 -6.03
N ARG A 38 -12.76 4.72 -6.57
CA ARG A 38 -13.90 4.09 -5.89
C ARG A 38 -13.44 3.36 -4.62
N GLU A 39 -12.35 2.61 -4.67
CA GLU A 39 -11.84 1.91 -3.47
C GLU A 39 -11.31 2.89 -2.42
N VAL A 40 -10.64 3.98 -2.83
CA VAL A 40 -10.22 5.07 -1.93
C VAL A 40 -11.43 5.69 -1.22
N ARG A 41 -12.51 6.02 -1.96
CA ARG A 41 -13.76 6.56 -1.36
C ARG A 41 -14.40 5.57 -0.41
N ARG A 42 -14.54 4.31 -0.83
CA ARG A 42 -15.12 3.26 -0.03
C ARG A 42 -14.39 3.12 1.32
N HIS A 43 -13.06 3.15 1.31
CA HIS A 43 -12.29 3.13 2.54
C HIS A 43 -12.48 4.39 3.39
N LYS A 44 -12.49 5.58 2.76
CA LYS A 44 -12.78 6.86 3.43
C LYS A 44 -14.12 6.86 4.15
N ASP A 45 -15.12 6.20 3.57
CA ASP A 45 -16.47 6.07 4.14
C ASP A 45 -16.55 4.99 5.25
N GLY A 46 -15.41 4.39 5.63
CA GLY A 46 -15.32 3.41 6.70
C GLY A 46 -15.75 2.00 6.30
N HIS A 47 -15.90 1.73 5.00
CA HIS A 47 -16.18 0.39 4.52
C HIS A 47 -14.88 -0.39 4.37
N SER A 48 -14.79 -1.51 5.09
CA SER A 48 -13.71 -2.47 4.87
C SER A 48 -13.89 -3.19 3.53
N LEU A 49 -12.76 -3.60 2.93
CA LEU A 49 -12.76 -4.55 1.84
C LEU A 49 -13.33 -5.91 2.29
N PRO A 50 -13.80 -6.75 1.35
CA PRO A 50 -14.16 -8.13 1.66
C PRO A 50 -13.01 -8.83 2.37
N ALA A 51 -13.33 -9.68 3.35
CA ALA A 51 -12.32 -10.34 4.17
C ALA A 51 -11.28 -11.07 3.28
N GLY A 52 -10.01 -10.67 3.39
CA GLY A 52 -8.89 -11.27 2.65
C GLY A 52 -8.34 -10.45 1.48
N GLU A 53 -8.97 -9.34 1.10
CA GLU A 53 -8.39 -8.39 0.14
C GLU A 53 -7.64 -7.30 0.92
N TYR A 54 -6.34 -7.53 1.16
CA TYR A 54 -5.49 -6.57 1.86
C TYR A 54 -4.61 -5.76 0.89
N TRP A 55 -4.61 -6.12 -0.40
CA TRP A 55 -3.70 -5.59 -1.41
C TRP A 55 -4.44 -5.59 -2.75
N LEU A 56 -4.68 -4.41 -3.31
CA LEU A 56 -5.34 -4.24 -4.59
C LEU A 56 -4.31 -3.75 -5.63
N ARG A 57 -4.25 -4.44 -6.76
CA ARG A 57 -3.26 -4.21 -7.82
C ARG A 57 -3.91 -3.55 -9.02
N PHE A 58 -3.29 -2.50 -9.52
CA PHE A 58 -3.79 -1.76 -10.67
C PHE A 58 -2.63 -1.46 -11.63
N PRO A 59 -2.65 -2.02 -12.85
CA PRO A 59 -1.71 -1.60 -13.90
C PRO A 59 -1.90 -0.11 -14.17
N LEU A 60 -0.82 0.66 -14.02
CA LEU A 60 -0.75 2.10 -14.31
C LEU A 60 0.66 2.42 -14.82
N ASP A 61 0.77 2.91 -16.06
CA ASP A 61 2.02 3.55 -16.51
C ASP A 61 2.22 4.93 -15.85
N GLU A 62 3.36 5.57 -16.09
CA GLU A 62 3.74 6.83 -15.43
C GLU A 62 2.73 7.95 -15.74
N ASP A 63 2.34 8.10 -17.01
CA ASP A 63 1.35 9.11 -17.43
C ASP A 63 -0.01 8.89 -16.75
N GLN A 64 -0.44 7.63 -16.62
CA GLN A 64 -1.66 7.26 -15.92
C GLN A 64 -1.56 7.43 -14.41
N TYR A 65 -0.39 7.19 -13.81
CA TYR A 65 -0.16 7.42 -12.40
C TYR A 65 -0.23 8.92 -12.09
N ASP A 66 0.40 9.76 -12.92
CA ASP A 66 0.27 11.21 -12.85
C ASP A 66 -1.18 11.66 -13.00
N ASP A 67 -1.93 11.05 -13.94
CA ASP A 67 -3.34 11.34 -14.10
C ASP A 67 -4.18 10.92 -12.89
N PHE A 68 -3.92 9.74 -12.33
CA PHE A 68 -4.54 9.27 -11.10
C PHE A 68 -4.28 10.26 -9.94
N GLN A 69 -3.06 10.74 -9.76
CA GLN A 69 -2.72 11.74 -8.75
C GLN A 69 -3.49 13.06 -8.99
N ARG A 70 -3.60 13.53 -10.24
CA ARG A 70 -4.44 14.70 -10.57
C ARG A 70 -5.92 14.46 -10.25
N GLN A 71 -6.44 13.27 -10.54
CA GLN A 71 -7.83 12.93 -10.26
C GLN A 71 -8.12 12.80 -8.76
N LEU A 72 -7.19 12.29 -7.95
CA LEU A 72 -7.29 12.28 -6.49
C LEU A 72 -7.45 13.70 -5.93
N ARG A 73 -6.65 14.66 -6.41
CA ARG A 73 -6.73 16.07 -6.02
C ARG A 73 -8.08 16.68 -6.43
N LYS A 74 -8.50 16.46 -7.68
CA LYS A 74 -9.80 16.91 -8.19
C LYS A 74 -10.99 16.36 -7.40
N ALA A 75 -10.87 15.13 -6.89
CA ALA A 75 -11.90 14.46 -6.11
C ALA A 75 -11.84 14.77 -4.59
N ASN A 76 -10.92 15.62 -4.13
CA ASN A 76 -10.67 15.88 -2.70
C ASN A 76 -10.41 14.58 -1.89
N LEU A 77 -9.63 13.68 -2.50
CA LEU A 77 -9.19 12.41 -1.91
C LEU A 77 -7.70 12.35 -1.66
N TRP A 78 -6.92 13.32 -2.18
CA TRP A 78 -5.47 13.37 -2.06
C TRP A 78 -4.98 13.20 -0.62
N ASP A 79 -5.35 14.11 0.30
CA ASP A 79 -4.88 14.06 1.69
C ASP A 79 -5.25 12.75 2.41
N TYR A 80 -6.39 12.17 2.06
CA TYR A 80 -6.82 10.89 2.62
C TYR A 80 -5.98 9.74 2.06
N HIS A 81 -5.78 9.72 0.74
CA HIS A 81 -4.95 8.72 0.08
C HIS A 81 -3.50 8.78 0.58
N GLU A 82 -2.93 9.97 0.65
CA GLU A 82 -1.55 10.21 1.05
C GLU A 82 -1.29 9.86 2.52
N HIS A 83 -2.20 10.22 3.42
CA HIS A 83 -1.95 10.15 4.86
C HIS A 83 -2.75 9.08 5.61
N LYS A 84 -3.69 8.40 4.95
CA LYS A 84 -4.56 7.38 5.58
C LYS A 84 -4.52 6.02 4.89
N LEU A 85 -3.97 5.94 3.68
CA LEU A 85 -3.81 4.68 2.95
C LEU A 85 -2.34 4.35 2.78
N ARG A 86 -2.00 3.07 2.90
CA ARG A 86 -0.69 2.57 2.47
C ARG A 86 -0.76 2.26 0.99
N HIS A 87 0.23 2.65 0.23
CA HIS A 87 0.27 2.40 -1.19
C HIS A 87 1.70 2.40 -1.72
N ASP A 88 1.89 1.79 -2.89
CA ASP A 88 3.18 1.71 -3.56
C ASP A 88 2.96 1.89 -5.06
N TYR A 89 3.88 2.61 -5.70
CA TYR A 89 3.94 2.69 -7.15
C TYR A 89 5.29 2.17 -7.62
N PHE A 90 5.26 1.23 -8.56
CA PHE A 90 6.44 0.59 -9.13
C PHE A 90 6.54 1.00 -10.61
N PRO A 91 7.37 2.01 -10.94
CA PRO A 91 7.43 2.57 -12.29
C PRO A 91 7.86 1.56 -13.35
N LEU A 92 8.91 0.77 -13.07
CA LEU A 92 9.43 -0.25 -13.99
C LEU A 92 8.37 -1.29 -14.38
N GLU A 93 7.54 -1.71 -13.42
CA GLU A 93 6.47 -2.67 -13.62
C GLU A 93 5.14 -2.04 -14.03
N ARG A 94 5.06 -0.71 -14.06
CA ARG A 94 3.83 0.04 -14.36
C ARG A 94 2.67 -0.42 -13.48
N LEU A 95 2.92 -0.46 -12.18
CA LEU A 95 2.02 -1.10 -11.23
C LEU A 95 1.82 -0.27 -9.97
N TYR A 96 0.56 0.10 -9.73
CA TYR A 96 0.12 0.70 -8.48
C TYR A 96 -0.50 -0.36 -7.56
N ILE A 97 -0.16 -0.29 -6.28
CA ILE A 97 -0.70 -1.15 -5.24
C ILE A 97 -1.31 -0.29 -4.14
N LEU A 98 -2.57 -0.57 -3.84
CA LEU A 98 -3.24 -0.05 -2.65
C LEU A 98 -3.22 -1.13 -1.56
N ARG A 99 -2.54 -0.84 -0.45
CA ARG A 99 -2.40 -1.71 0.72
C ARG A 99 -3.40 -1.33 1.81
N MET A 100 -4.01 -2.35 2.40
CA MET A 100 -5.00 -2.25 3.46
C MET A 100 -4.60 -3.16 4.62
N PRO A 101 -3.67 -2.75 5.50
CA PRO A 101 -3.28 -3.55 6.65
C PRO A 101 -4.46 -3.90 7.57
N GLY A 102 -4.54 -5.17 7.98
CA GLY A 102 -5.52 -5.65 8.94
C GLY A 102 -4.97 -5.69 10.37
N PRO A 103 -5.83 -5.90 11.39
CA PRO A 103 -5.39 -5.96 12.79
C PRO A 103 -4.34 -7.02 13.11
N LEU A 104 -4.31 -8.13 12.35
CA LEU A 104 -3.28 -9.16 12.47
C LEU A 104 -1.93 -8.62 12.03
N HIS A 105 -1.87 -8.06 10.83
CA HIS A 105 -0.68 -7.49 10.21
C HIS A 105 -0.05 -6.41 11.11
N GLU A 106 -0.86 -5.42 11.52
CA GLU A 106 -0.44 -4.34 12.42
C GLU A 106 0.07 -4.86 13.78
N SER A 107 -0.59 -5.88 14.33
CA SER A 107 -0.17 -6.45 15.63
C SER A 107 1.11 -7.25 15.52
N LEU A 108 1.29 -8.03 14.44
CA LEU A 108 2.49 -8.81 14.21
C LEU A 108 3.70 -7.89 14.01
N GLN A 109 3.56 -6.88 13.15
CA GLN A 109 4.56 -5.83 12.95
C GLN A 109 4.94 -5.18 14.29
N SER A 110 3.96 -4.79 15.11
CA SER A 110 4.19 -4.17 16.41
C SER A 110 4.97 -5.08 17.37
N TYR A 111 4.66 -6.38 17.43
CA TYR A 111 5.39 -7.31 18.31
C TYR A 111 6.84 -7.54 17.85
N ILE A 112 7.07 -7.69 16.55
CA ILE A 112 8.43 -7.82 15.99
C ILE A 112 9.24 -6.56 16.30
N THR A 113 8.66 -5.39 16.02
CA THR A 113 9.30 -4.09 16.25
C THR A 113 9.67 -3.91 17.72
N GLN A 114 8.74 -4.21 18.63
CA GLN A 114 8.99 -4.09 20.08
C GLN A 114 10.11 -5.04 20.53
N ALA A 115 10.19 -6.25 19.98
CA ALA A 115 11.22 -7.22 20.35
C ALA A 115 12.62 -6.79 19.87
N ILE A 116 12.71 -6.16 18.70
CA ILE A 116 13.96 -5.59 18.17
C ILE A 116 14.41 -4.42 19.05
N LEU A 117 13.52 -3.46 19.31
CA LEU A 117 13.82 -2.30 20.17
C LEU A 117 14.28 -2.74 21.56
N SER A 118 13.61 -3.72 22.17
CA SER A 118 14.02 -4.23 23.48
C SER A 118 15.43 -4.84 23.50
N GLN A 119 15.86 -5.47 22.40
CA GLN A 119 17.23 -6.00 22.29
C GLN A 119 18.23 -4.88 22.03
N LEU A 120 17.87 -3.88 21.21
CA LEU A 120 18.68 -2.67 21.00
C LEU A 120 18.89 -1.90 22.31
N ASP A 121 17.84 -1.71 23.11
CA ASP A 121 17.89 -1.08 24.44
C ASP A 121 18.85 -1.84 25.37
N THR A 122 18.82 -3.17 25.32
CA THR A 122 19.71 -4.02 26.13
C THR A 122 21.17 -3.83 25.71
N ILE A 123 21.45 -3.74 24.41
CA ILE A 123 22.78 -3.48 23.87
C ILE A 123 23.26 -2.08 24.27
N ALA A 124 22.39 -1.07 24.14
CA ALA A 124 22.65 0.33 24.45
C ALA A 124 22.98 0.58 25.93
N GLN A 125 22.54 -0.29 26.84
CA GLN A 125 22.85 -0.22 28.27
C GLN A 125 24.22 -0.80 28.65
N SER A 126 24.96 -1.39 27.71
CA SER A 126 26.29 -1.93 27.97
C SER A 126 27.40 -0.87 27.78
N ASP A 127 28.60 -1.11 28.32
CA ASP A 127 29.77 -0.25 28.12
C ASP A 127 30.57 -0.57 26.83
N SER A 128 29.92 -1.21 25.84
CA SER A 128 30.58 -1.68 24.61
C SER A 128 30.62 -0.60 23.52
N PRO A 129 31.52 -0.70 22.52
CA PRO A 129 31.45 0.14 21.31
C PRO A 129 30.10 0.04 20.59
N SER A 130 29.49 -1.15 20.61
CA SER A 130 28.16 -1.43 20.07
C SER A 130 27.04 -0.65 20.77
N ALA A 131 27.20 -0.30 22.05
CA ALA A 131 26.20 0.48 22.79
C ALA A 131 26.03 1.90 22.24
N LYS A 132 27.14 2.56 21.87
CA LYS A 132 27.13 3.91 21.27
C LYS A 132 26.45 3.95 19.91
N PHE A 133 26.54 2.85 19.17
CA PHE A 133 25.86 2.71 17.89
C PHE A 133 24.37 2.38 18.10
N ALA A 134 24.06 1.47 19.03
CA ALA A 134 22.70 1.00 19.26
C ALA A 134 21.76 2.08 19.83
N VAL A 135 22.27 2.99 20.66
CA VAL A 135 21.46 4.06 21.28
C VAL A 135 20.89 5.04 20.25
N GLU A 136 21.56 5.17 19.10
CA GLU A 136 21.17 6.09 18.01
C GLU A 136 20.35 5.37 16.93
N ILE A 137 19.98 4.09 17.11
CA ILE A 137 19.08 3.40 16.18
C ILE A 137 17.64 3.70 16.55
N GLU A 138 16.93 4.31 15.62
CA GLU A 138 15.52 4.66 15.74
C GLU A 138 14.64 3.77 14.88
N ASN A 139 13.38 3.63 15.28
CA ASN A 139 12.33 3.04 14.44
C ASN A 139 11.54 4.16 13.77
N SER A 140 11.76 4.35 12.46
CA SER A 140 11.04 5.32 11.63
C SER A 140 9.68 4.81 11.16
N ALA A 141 9.27 3.61 11.61
CA ALA A 141 8.00 2.97 11.32
C ALA A 141 7.72 2.95 9.80
N SER A 142 6.56 3.48 9.39
CA SER A 142 6.10 3.49 7.99
C SER A 142 6.38 4.82 7.27
N ALA A 143 7.42 5.55 7.67
CA ALA A 143 7.85 6.75 6.97
C ALA A 143 8.19 6.41 5.50
N GLU A 144 7.76 7.28 4.57
CA GLU A 144 8.03 7.09 3.15
C GLU A 144 9.53 7.16 2.86
N ILE A 145 9.99 6.20 2.06
CA ILE A 145 11.36 6.14 1.55
C ILE A 145 11.32 6.49 0.06
N VAL A 146 11.98 7.59 -0.27
CA VAL A 146 12.15 8.04 -1.66
C VAL A 146 13.44 7.44 -2.20
N SER A 147 13.35 6.69 -3.31
CA SER A 147 14.52 6.13 -3.97
C SER A 147 15.45 7.22 -4.53
N LYS A 148 16.76 6.96 -4.52
CA LYS A 148 17.77 7.76 -5.24
C LYS A 148 17.59 7.69 -6.75
N ASP A 149 17.19 6.52 -7.25
CA ASP A 149 16.90 6.28 -8.66
C ASP A 149 15.37 6.23 -8.86
N PRO A 150 14.77 7.26 -9.47
CA PRO A 150 13.31 7.38 -9.61
C PRO A 150 12.63 6.17 -10.25
N ARG A 151 13.37 5.34 -11.00
CA ARG A 151 12.84 4.11 -11.62
C ARG A 151 12.34 3.11 -10.58
N TYR A 152 12.87 3.14 -9.36
CA TYR A 152 12.41 2.27 -8.27
C TYR A 152 11.27 2.88 -7.44
N GLY A 153 10.91 4.14 -7.65
CA GLY A 153 9.76 4.77 -6.99
C GLY A 153 9.95 5.09 -5.51
N SER A 154 8.86 5.45 -4.85
CA SER A 154 8.79 5.66 -3.40
C SER A 154 7.93 4.60 -2.74
N HIS A 155 8.32 4.19 -1.55
CA HIS A 155 7.68 3.08 -0.83
C HIS A 155 7.52 3.38 0.66
N GLN A 156 6.46 2.85 1.26
CA GLN A 156 6.18 2.99 2.69
C GLN A 156 6.35 1.63 3.38
N PRO A 157 7.48 1.35 4.03
CA PRO A 157 7.68 0.05 4.67
C PRO A 157 6.67 -0.19 5.80
N ASP A 158 6.44 -1.45 6.17
CA ASP A 158 5.67 -1.72 7.38
C ASP A 158 6.47 -1.25 8.61
N ALA A 159 7.77 -1.55 8.69
CA ALA A 159 8.67 -0.90 9.65
C ALA A 159 10.06 -0.68 9.05
N SER A 160 10.74 0.36 9.52
CA SER A 160 12.10 0.71 9.13
C SER A 160 12.91 1.09 10.36
N PHE A 161 14.19 0.70 10.35
CA PHE A 161 15.13 1.07 11.38
C PHE A 161 16.32 1.79 10.77
N GLN A 162 16.69 2.90 11.40
CA GLN A 162 17.65 3.85 10.89
C GLN A 162 18.53 4.35 12.02
N HIS A 163 19.84 4.32 11.83
CA HIS A 163 20.74 5.08 12.70
C HIS A 163 20.55 6.59 12.45
N PHE A 164 20.49 7.39 13.51
CA PHE A 164 20.20 8.83 13.47
C PHE A 164 21.02 9.61 12.42
N ASP A 165 22.33 9.37 12.37
CA ASP A 165 23.24 10.02 11.42
C ASP A 165 23.23 9.42 9.99
N ALA A 166 22.47 8.37 9.72
CA ALA A 166 22.37 7.75 8.39
C ALA A 166 21.30 8.44 7.55
N GLN A 167 21.54 8.59 6.24
CA GLN A 167 20.55 9.20 5.33
C GLN A 167 19.38 8.26 5.00
N PHE A 168 19.64 6.96 4.97
CA PHE A 168 18.66 5.91 4.69
C PHE A 168 18.56 4.96 5.88
N PRO A 169 17.39 4.33 6.08
CA PRO A 169 17.29 3.20 6.98
C PRO A 169 18.23 2.08 6.54
N GLY A 170 18.84 1.37 7.49
CA GLY A 170 19.64 0.19 7.17
C GLY A 170 18.79 -1.07 7.02
N ALA A 171 17.71 -1.18 7.82
CA ALA A 171 16.88 -2.37 7.89
C ALA A 171 15.40 -2.07 7.64
N ILE A 172 14.79 -2.83 6.73
CA ILE A 172 13.37 -2.76 6.38
C ILE A 172 12.67 -4.06 6.75
N PHE A 173 11.44 -3.94 7.22
CA PHE A 173 10.56 -5.05 7.55
C PHE A 173 9.23 -4.90 6.83
N GLU A 174 8.82 -5.98 6.17
CA GLU A 174 7.55 -6.09 5.46
C GLU A 174 6.81 -7.34 5.90
N VAL A 175 5.50 -7.22 6.10
CA VAL A 175 4.61 -8.34 6.39
C VAL A 175 3.65 -8.51 5.22
N SER A 176 3.71 -9.66 4.55
CA SER A 176 2.84 -9.98 3.42
C SER A 176 1.80 -11.05 3.76
N HIS A 177 0.73 -11.07 2.97
CA HIS A 177 -0.19 -12.20 2.92
C HIS A 177 0.12 -13.10 1.71
N SER A 178 0.00 -14.42 1.86
CA SER A 178 0.58 -15.43 0.93
C SER A 178 0.18 -15.40 -0.53
N GLN A 179 -0.87 -14.67 -0.90
CA GLN A 179 -1.21 -14.47 -2.30
C GLN A 179 -0.10 -13.72 -3.07
N GLN A 180 0.94 -13.22 -2.39
CA GLN A 180 1.85 -12.17 -2.87
C GLN A 180 3.33 -12.40 -2.52
N GLY A 181 3.81 -13.64 -2.32
CA GLY A 181 5.25 -13.88 -2.05
C GLY A 181 6.21 -13.26 -3.08
N LYS A 182 5.77 -13.13 -4.34
CA LYS A 182 6.51 -12.43 -5.41
C LYS A 182 6.68 -10.93 -5.17
N ASP A 183 5.81 -10.32 -4.38
CA ASP A 183 5.87 -8.88 -4.11
C ASP A 183 6.90 -8.51 -3.05
N LEU A 184 7.20 -9.40 -2.11
CA LEU A 184 8.28 -9.15 -1.15
C LEU A 184 9.65 -9.08 -1.85
N SER A 185 9.90 -9.97 -2.83
CA SER A 185 11.13 -9.91 -3.61
C SER A 185 11.23 -8.60 -4.40
N ARG A 186 10.12 -8.15 -4.99
CA ARG A 186 10.07 -6.90 -5.75
C ARG A 186 10.24 -5.67 -4.87
N LEU A 187 9.65 -5.65 -3.67
CA LEU A 187 9.91 -4.62 -2.67
C LEU A 187 11.37 -4.63 -2.24
N ALA A 188 11.96 -5.82 -2.02
CA ALA A 188 13.37 -5.92 -1.69
C ALA A 188 14.27 -5.36 -2.80
N ASP A 189 13.96 -5.65 -4.07
CA ASP A 189 14.65 -5.07 -5.22
C ASP A 189 14.52 -3.54 -5.23
N ALA A 190 13.31 -3.01 -5.06
CA ALA A 190 13.07 -1.58 -5.05
C ALA A 190 13.80 -0.85 -3.92
N TYR A 191 13.76 -1.38 -2.69
CA TYR A 191 14.47 -0.79 -1.56
C TYR A 191 15.98 -0.86 -1.72
N ILE A 192 16.54 -2.04 -2.03
CA ILE A 192 17.99 -2.24 -2.02
C ILE A 192 18.64 -1.60 -3.25
N LEU A 193 18.08 -1.80 -4.44
CA LEU A 193 18.63 -1.20 -5.66
C LEU A 193 18.33 0.30 -5.70
N GLY A 194 17.12 0.71 -5.32
CA GLY A 194 16.72 2.11 -5.31
C GLY A 194 17.43 2.98 -4.28
N SER A 195 18.09 2.39 -3.28
CA SER A 195 18.93 3.13 -2.31
C SER A 195 20.43 3.05 -2.65
N ASP A 196 20.82 2.43 -3.78
CA ASP A 196 22.20 2.09 -4.11
C ASP A 196 22.89 1.28 -2.98
N ALA A 197 22.18 0.27 -2.44
CA ALA A 197 22.61 -0.59 -1.33
C ALA A 197 22.78 0.10 0.04
N ASP A 198 22.31 1.34 0.22
CA ASP A 198 22.29 1.97 1.54
C ASP A 198 21.32 1.27 2.50
N ILE A 199 20.22 0.72 1.98
CA ILE A 199 19.39 -0.26 2.70
C ILE A 199 20.12 -1.61 2.66
N ARG A 200 20.61 -2.07 3.81
CA ARG A 200 21.48 -3.26 3.95
C ARG A 200 20.70 -4.56 4.08
N VAL A 201 19.46 -4.50 4.56
CA VAL A 201 18.64 -5.70 4.75
C VAL A 201 17.16 -5.39 4.60
N VAL A 202 16.47 -6.28 3.88
CA VAL A 202 15.01 -6.32 3.83
C VAL A 202 14.56 -7.65 4.40
N VAL A 203 13.66 -7.62 5.37
CA VAL A 203 13.09 -8.79 6.03
C VAL A 203 11.62 -8.90 5.66
N GLY A 204 11.23 -10.03 5.09
CA GLY A 204 9.85 -10.30 4.72
C GLY A 204 9.27 -11.42 5.57
N ILE A 205 8.14 -11.16 6.22
CA ILE A 205 7.35 -12.17 6.91
C ILE A 205 6.10 -12.44 6.09
N ASN A 206 6.00 -13.65 5.54
CA ASN A 206 4.85 -14.05 4.75
C ASN A 206 3.90 -14.90 5.59
N VAL A 207 2.65 -14.47 5.71
CA VAL A 207 1.61 -15.16 6.48
C VAL A 207 0.50 -15.62 5.55
N GLU A 208 0.31 -16.93 5.42
CA GLU A 208 -0.75 -17.46 4.58
C GLU A 208 -2.15 -17.24 5.16
N TYR A 209 -3.10 -17.00 4.24
CA TYR A 209 -4.49 -16.76 4.57
C TYR A 209 -5.40 -17.64 3.72
N LYS A 210 -6.51 -18.11 4.30
CA LYS A 210 -7.55 -18.96 3.67
C LYS A 210 -6.98 -20.27 3.07
N GLY A 211 -7.15 -21.36 3.80
CA GLY A 211 -6.81 -22.71 3.33
C GLY A 211 -5.46 -23.23 3.81
N SER A 212 -4.63 -22.35 4.38
CA SER A 212 -3.34 -22.70 4.99
C SER A 212 -3.05 -21.73 6.14
N LYS A 213 -2.33 -22.21 7.16
CA LYS A 213 -1.79 -21.39 8.25
C LYS A 213 -0.29 -21.17 8.11
N LYS A 214 0.33 -21.60 7.01
CA LYS A 214 1.77 -21.52 6.85
C LYS A 214 2.30 -20.10 7.04
N ALA A 215 3.50 -19.98 7.59
CA ALA A 215 4.18 -18.72 7.71
C ALA A 215 5.69 -18.88 7.55
N SER A 216 6.29 -17.97 6.79
CA SER A 216 7.70 -18.02 6.42
C SER A 216 8.39 -16.68 6.64
N ILE A 217 9.71 -16.76 6.81
CA ILE A 217 10.62 -15.62 6.80
C ILE A 217 11.52 -15.70 5.57
N SER A 218 11.75 -14.54 4.95
CA SER A 218 12.72 -14.33 3.89
C SER A 218 13.57 -13.11 4.20
N ILE A 219 14.84 -13.13 3.82
CA ILE A 219 15.80 -12.04 4.06
C ILE A 219 16.56 -11.79 2.76
N TRP A 220 16.59 -10.52 2.34
CA TRP A 220 17.31 -10.05 1.17
C TRP A 220 18.42 -9.08 1.57
N ARG A 221 19.55 -9.15 0.87
CA ARG A 221 20.75 -8.32 1.10
C ARG A 221 21.36 -7.88 -0.23
N PRO A 222 22.04 -6.71 -0.28
CA PRO A 222 22.80 -6.29 -1.44
C PRO A 222 23.98 -7.22 -1.67
N HIS A 223 24.29 -7.45 -2.95
CA HIS A 223 25.48 -8.17 -3.38
C HIS A 223 26.10 -7.46 -4.58
N ILE A 224 27.36 -7.06 -4.45
CA ILE A 224 28.15 -6.51 -5.55
C ILE A 224 29.00 -7.65 -6.13
N GLY A 225 28.57 -8.16 -7.28
CA GLY A 225 29.24 -9.22 -8.02
C GLY A 225 29.92 -8.71 -9.28
N VAL A 226 30.49 -9.62 -10.06
CA VAL A 226 30.97 -9.36 -11.43
C VAL A 226 30.04 -10.08 -12.40
N ASN A 227 29.49 -9.34 -13.37
CA ASN A 227 28.56 -9.87 -14.35
C ASN A 227 29.28 -10.67 -15.47
N ALA A 228 28.51 -11.24 -16.40
CA ALA A 228 29.04 -12.07 -17.48
C ALA A 228 30.02 -11.34 -18.42
N VAL A 229 30.01 -10.01 -18.45
CA VAL A 229 30.91 -9.17 -19.26
C VAL A 229 32.09 -8.60 -18.47
N GLY A 230 32.24 -8.97 -17.19
CA GLY A 230 33.37 -8.56 -16.36
C GLY A 230 33.19 -7.25 -15.60
N GLU A 231 31.99 -6.67 -15.60
CA GLU A 231 31.67 -5.40 -14.92
C GLU A 231 31.10 -5.65 -13.51
N LYS A 232 31.33 -4.70 -12.59
CA LYS A 232 30.70 -4.74 -11.26
C LYS A 232 29.20 -4.50 -11.38
N GLU A 233 28.41 -5.35 -10.76
CA GLU A 233 26.95 -5.29 -10.78
C GLU A 233 26.40 -5.39 -9.35
N LEU A 234 25.57 -4.42 -8.96
CA LEU A 234 24.77 -4.50 -7.74
C LEU A 234 23.52 -5.35 -8.03
N SER A 235 23.31 -6.36 -7.21
CA SER A 235 22.16 -7.26 -7.27
C SER A 235 21.58 -7.48 -5.87
N VAL A 236 20.36 -7.97 -5.81
CA VAL A 236 19.72 -8.38 -4.56
C VAL A 236 19.75 -9.89 -4.43
N VAL A 237 20.26 -10.37 -3.30
CA VAL A 237 20.33 -11.80 -3.01
C VAL A 237 19.40 -12.13 -1.85
N GLN A 238 18.48 -13.07 -2.09
CA GLN A 238 17.65 -13.66 -1.05
C GLN A 238 18.48 -14.67 -0.23
N THR A 239 19.14 -14.20 0.83
CA THR A 239 20.02 -15.01 1.67
C THR A 239 19.26 -16.01 2.55
N VAL A 240 18.01 -15.69 2.90
CA VAL A 240 17.08 -16.62 3.56
C VAL A 240 15.83 -16.70 2.70
N LYS A 241 15.49 -17.90 2.23
CA LYS A 241 14.37 -18.10 1.30
C LYS A 241 13.28 -18.95 1.93
N ASP A 242 12.14 -18.31 2.18
CA ASP A 242 10.86 -18.91 2.58
C ASP A 242 10.99 -19.95 3.70
N LYS A 243 11.84 -19.66 4.69
CA LYS A 243 12.09 -20.55 5.81
C LYS A 243 10.87 -20.56 6.73
N LEU A 244 10.34 -21.76 6.98
CA LEU A 244 9.09 -21.93 7.70
C LEU A 244 9.33 -21.88 9.19
N PHE A 245 8.61 -21.00 9.87
CA PHE A 245 8.44 -21.06 11.32
C PHE A 245 7.05 -21.59 11.71
N ARG A 246 6.13 -21.71 10.74
CA ARG A 246 4.82 -22.34 10.92
C ARG A 246 4.40 -23.15 9.69
N ASP A 247 3.91 -24.37 9.91
CA ASP A 247 3.41 -25.25 8.85
C ASP A 247 1.96 -24.94 8.44
N GLU A 248 1.44 -25.69 7.48
CA GLU A 248 0.10 -25.50 6.90
C GLU A 248 -1.02 -25.77 7.90
N GLU A 249 -0.79 -26.68 8.85
CA GLU A 249 -1.69 -27.02 9.96
C GLU A 249 -1.65 -25.99 11.10
N GLY A 250 -0.66 -25.10 11.09
CA GLY A 250 -0.47 -24.03 12.06
C GLY A 250 0.37 -24.45 13.27
N LYS A 251 1.21 -25.48 13.14
CA LYS A 251 2.17 -25.90 14.17
C LYS A 251 3.52 -25.23 13.93
N LEU A 252 4.26 -25.07 15.03
CA LEU A 252 5.63 -24.58 15.01
C LEU A 252 6.52 -25.51 14.18
N VAL A 253 7.32 -24.92 13.30
CA VAL A 253 8.43 -25.59 12.63
C VAL A 253 9.73 -25.13 13.31
N PRO A 254 10.40 -25.99 14.10
CA PRO A 254 11.65 -25.63 14.77
C PRO A 254 12.81 -25.70 13.78
N ASP A 255 12.91 -24.71 12.90
CA ASP A 255 14.04 -24.52 11.98
C ASP A 255 14.92 -23.37 12.49
N SER A 256 16.18 -23.66 12.81
CA SER A 256 17.15 -22.65 13.22
C SER A 256 17.43 -21.61 12.13
N GLU A 257 17.25 -21.98 10.87
CA GLU A 257 17.39 -21.07 9.72
C GLU A 257 16.14 -20.19 9.53
N ALA A 258 15.01 -20.54 10.15
CA ALA A 258 13.80 -19.70 10.23
C ALA A 258 13.89 -18.69 11.40
N SER A 259 15.09 -18.19 11.67
CA SER A 259 15.33 -17.15 12.66
C SER A 259 15.78 -15.85 11.99
N LEU A 260 15.34 -14.73 12.55
CA LEU A 260 15.90 -13.43 12.20
C LEU A 260 17.22 -13.26 12.94
N GLN A 261 18.29 -12.98 12.20
CA GLN A 261 19.58 -12.58 12.78
C GLN A 261 20.10 -11.35 12.03
N LEU A 262 20.16 -10.21 12.74
CA LEU A 262 20.66 -8.95 12.20
C LEU A 262 21.88 -8.52 13.00
N GLN A 263 22.94 -8.13 12.30
CA GLN A 263 24.09 -7.49 12.92
C GLN A 263 23.79 -6.01 13.15
N LEU A 264 24.42 -5.36 14.14
CA LEU A 264 24.20 -3.92 14.34
C LEU A 264 24.52 -3.10 13.09
N GLN A 265 25.57 -3.45 12.35
CA GLN A 265 25.91 -2.80 11.09
C GLN A 265 24.79 -2.84 10.02
N ASP A 266 23.80 -3.72 10.16
CA ASP A 266 22.65 -3.78 9.24
C ASP A 266 21.68 -2.62 9.44
N PHE A 267 21.76 -1.87 10.55
CA PHE A 267 20.85 -0.78 10.89
C PHE A 267 21.30 0.60 10.38
N ALA A 268 22.43 0.66 9.64
CA ALA A 268 22.92 1.87 8.98
C ALA A 268 23.47 1.56 7.58
N THR A 269 23.80 2.60 6.82
CA THR A 269 24.48 2.44 5.54
C THR A 269 25.88 1.84 5.72
N GLU A 270 26.41 1.19 4.68
CA GLU A 270 27.73 0.53 4.76
C GLU A 270 28.83 1.48 5.17
N LYS A 271 28.92 2.62 4.46
CA LYS A 271 29.91 3.66 4.73
C LYS A 271 29.84 4.21 6.15
N PHE A 272 28.65 4.30 6.72
CA PHE A 272 28.48 4.78 8.09
C PHE A 272 28.86 3.71 9.12
N ALA A 273 28.41 2.47 8.93
CA ALA A 273 28.77 1.38 9.84
C ALA A 273 30.29 1.14 9.92
N GLU A 274 31.03 1.34 8.82
CA GLU A 274 32.49 1.23 8.76
C GLU A 274 33.23 2.23 9.68
N THR A 275 32.59 3.33 10.10
CA THR A 275 33.22 4.29 11.02
C THR A 275 33.23 3.81 12.48
N PHE A 276 32.53 2.71 12.78
CA PHE A 276 32.44 2.14 14.13
C PHE A 276 33.25 0.84 14.22
N PRO A 277 34.26 0.77 15.10
CA PRO A 277 34.96 -0.48 15.33
C PRO A 277 34.10 -1.46 16.14
N ASP A 278 34.28 -2.76 15.88
CA ASP A 278 33.81 -3.87 16.73
C ASP A 278 32.29 -3.92 17.00
N LEU A 279 31.47 -3.78 15.95
CA LEU A 279 30.02 -4.03 15.97
C LEU A 279 29.70 -5.54 16.00
N THR A 280 30.10 -6.23 17.07
CA THR A 280 30.02 -7.70 17.20
C THR A 280 28.68 -8.22 17.72
N GLN A 281 27.84 -7.36 18.28
CA GLN A 281 26.53 -7.75 18.82
C GLN A 281 25.49 -7.87 17.72
N SER A 282 24.52 -8.77 17.91
CA SER A 282 23.47 -9.07 16.95
C SER A 282 22.09 -9.14 17.61
N ILE A 283 21.06 -8.73 16.88
CA ILE A 283 19.65 -8.94 17.22
C ILE A 283 19.21 -10.30 16.71
N ARG A 284 18.50 -11.08 17.53
CA ARG A 284 17.98 -12.40 17.16
C ARG A 284 16.53 -12.60 17.55
N LEU A 285 15.70 -13.05 16.61
CA LEU A 285 14.34 -13.58 16.88
C LEU A 285 14.26 -15.01 16.37
N SER A 286 13.96 -15.96 17.25
CA SER A 286 13.86 -17.38 16.87
C SER A 286 12.53 -17.69 16.16
N ALA A 287 12.46 -18.85 15.52
CA ALA A 287 11.22 -19.37 14.92
C ALA A 287 10.09 -19.46 15.97
N GLU A 288 10.40 -19.87 17.20
CA GLU A 288 9.47 -19.93 18.33
C GLU A 288 8.93 -18.55 18.71
N THR A 289 9.81 -17.54 18.73
CA THR A 289 9.40 -16.16 19.03
C THR A 289 8.47 -15.63 17.94
N LEU A 290 8.84 -15.78 16.67
CA LEU A 290 8.02 -15.37 15.52
C LEU A 290 6.66 -16.09 15.51
N PHE A 291 6.67 -17.41 15.76
CA PHE A 291 5.45 -18.21 15.90
C PHE A 291 4.54 -17.67 17.00
N SER A 292 5.09 -17.40 18.20
CA SER A 292 4.31 -16.89 19.33
C SER A 292 3.71 -15.50 19.06
N PHE A 293 4.44 -14.63 18.36
CA PHE A 293 3.95 -13.31 17.96
C PHE A 293 2.79 -13.44 16.98
N LEU A 294 2.89 -14.36 16.02
CA LEU A 294 1.82 -14.63 15.07
C LEU A 294 0.56 -15.18 15.76
N GLU A 295 0.68 -16.16 16.66
CA GLU A 295 -0.47 -16.67 17.43
C GLU A 295 -1.15 -15.58 18.26
N ARG A 296 -0.35 -14.70 18.88
CA ARG A 296 -0.85 -13.58 19.66
C ARG A 296 -1.55 -12.55 18.77
N ALA A 297 -1.01 -12.26 17.59
CA ALA A 297 -1.60 -11.36 16.61
C ALA A 297 -2.94 -11.89 16.08
N GLU A 298 -3.01 -13.18 15.74
CA GLU A 298 -4.24 -13.85 15.32
C GLU A 298 -5.31 -13.85 16.42
N THR A 299 -4.91 -14.12 17.67
CA THR A 299 -5.82 -14.08 18.82
C THR A 299 -6.38 -12.68 19.02
N LYS A 300 -5.53 -11.64 18.93
CA LYS A 300 -5.97 -10.25 19.03
C LYS A 300 -6.92 -9.85 17.88
N ALA A 301 -6.57 -10.21 16.64
CA ALA A 301 -7.42 -9.94 15.48
C ALA A 301 -8.80 -10.63 15.59
N ARG A 302 -8.83 -11.88 16.07
CA ARG A 302 -10.06 -12.64 16.33
C ARG A 302 -10.92 -11.98 17.39
N ARG A 303 -10.33 -11.60 18.53
CA ARG A 303 -11.03 -10.92 19.63
C ARG A 303 -11.64 -9.60 19.17
N LEU A 304 -10.91 -8.80 18.40
CA LEU A 304 -11.44 -7.56 17.82
C LEU A 304 -12.64 -7.82 16.90
N LYS A 305 -12.55 -8.83 16.03
CA LYS A 305 -13.64 -9.22 15.14
C LYS A 305 -14.88 -9.69 15.89
N LEU A 306 -14.70 -10.48 16.96
CA LEU A 306 -15.77 -11.00 17.80
C LEU A 306 -16.23 -10.01 18.89
N LYS A 307 -15.61 -8.84 18.98
CA LYS A 307 -15.83 -7.83 20.04
C LYS A 307 -15.64 -8.40 21.45
N GLU A 308 -14.73 -9.35 21.59
CA GLU A 308 -14.35 -9.95 22.87
C GLU A 308 -13.35 -9.05 23.60
N GLY A 309 -13.51 -8.93 24.91
CA GLY A 309 -12.63 -8.16 25.76
C GLY A 309 -13.39 -7.48 26.89
N PHE A 310 -12.64 -6.91 27.82
CA PHE A 310 -13.23 -6.13 28.91
C PHE A 310 -13.62 -4.76 28.39
N VAL A 311 -14.92 -4.56 28.21
CA VAL A 311 -15.51 -3.26 27.90
C VAL A 311 -16.33 -2.81 29.10
N ARG A 312 -16.31 -1.51 29.39
CA ARG A 312 -17.26 -0.95 30.35
C ARG A 312 -18.68 -1.17 29.84
N SER A 313 -19.61 -1.47 30.75
CA SER A 313 -21.03 -1.44 30.42
C SER A 313 -21.42 -0.02 29.99
N SER A 314 -22.39 0.08 29.08
CA SER A 314 -22.94 1.38 28.70
C SER A 314 -23.54 2.04 29.94
N ILE A 315 -23.13 3.27 30.23
CA ILE A 315 -23.71 4.05 31.32
C ILE A 315 -25.15 4.41 30.91
N PRO A 316 -26.19 3.92 31.61
CA PRO A 316 -27.56 4.26 31.29
C PRO A 316 -27.77 5.77 31.34
N TRP A 317 -28.65 6.30 30.48
CA TRP A 317 -29.07 7.72 30.47
C TRP A 317 -28.00 8.75 30.09
N VAL A 318 -26.81 8.32 29.65
CA VAL A 318 -25.77 9.25 29.16
C VAL A 318 -25.88 9.41 27.64
N LYS A 319 -26.31 10.59 27.19
CA LYS A 319 -26.28 10.96 25.76
C LYS A 319 -24.84 11.25 25.34
N LYS A 320 -24.39 10.64 24.23
CA LYS A 320 -23.11 10.97 23.59
C LYS A 320 -23.30 12.22 22.73
N ARG A 321 -22.61 13.31 23.06
CA ARG A 321 -22.56 14.51 22.22
C ARG A 321 -21.66 14.23 21.01
N ARG A 322 -22.20 14.34 19.79
CA ARG A 322 -21.36 14.38 18.58
C ARG A 322 -20.64 15.73 18.53
N ARG A 323 -19.38 15.75 18.12
CA ARG A 323 -18.63 16.99 17.96
C ARG A 323 -18.95 17.56 16.59
N ASP A 324 -19.30 18.84 16.52
CA ASP A 324 -19.38 19.56 15.26
C ASP A 324 -17.96 19.74 14.70
N SER A 325 -17.80 19.64 13.38
CA SER A 325 -16.50 19.83 12.70
C SER A 325 -15.96 21.22 13.07
N THR A 326 -14.69 21.29 13.47
CA THR A 326 -14.05 22.54 13.89
C THR A 326 -12.71 22.69 13.16
N PRO A 327 -12.51 23.76 12.34
CA PRO A 327 -13.43 24.86 12.07
C PRO A 327 -14.71 24.40 11.33
N PRO A 328 -15.82 25.18 11.39
CA PRO A 328 -16.96 24.96 10.52
C PRO A 328 -16.48 24.88 9.07
N GLU A 329 -17.06 23.98 8.28
CA GLU A 329 -16.74 23.84 6.86
C GLU A 329 -16.97 25.20 6.16
N GLN A 330 -15.87 25.92 5.91
CA GLN A 330 -15.92 27.16 5.14
C GLN A 330 -16.08 26.75 3.67
N LEU A 331 -17.08 27.31 3.00
CA LEU A 331 -17.16 27.18 1.55
C LEU A 331 -15.89 27.81 0.98
N ASP A 332 -15.12 27.03 0.23
CA ASP A 332 -14.07 27.55 -0.64
C ASP A 332 -14.65 28.73 -1.43
N PRO A 333 -13.99 29.90 -1.51
CA PRO A 333 -14.47 31.05 -2.30
C PRO A 333 -14.85 30.68 -3.74
N GLN A 334 -14.21 29.65 -4.32
CA GLN A 334 -14.55 29.13 -5.64
C GLN A 334 -15.87 28.34 -5.66
N ARG A 335 -16.27 27.71 -4.54
CA ARG A 335 -17.58 27.08 -4.35
C ARG A 335 -18.66 28.12 -4.03
N GLU A 336 -18.37 29.15 -3.23
CA GLU A 336 -19.33 30.24 -2.95
C GLU A 336 -19.85 30.87 -4.24
N GLY A 337 -18.96 31.18 -5.18
CA GLY A 337 -19.36 31.74 -6.48
C GLY A 337 -20.31 30.83 -7.27
N LYS A 338 -20.10 29.51 -7.23
CA LYS A 338 -20.97 28.53 -7.92
C LYS A 338 -22.33 28.39 -7.25
N PHE A 339 -22.40 28.45 -5.92
CA PHE A 339 -23.65 28.42 -5.19
C PHE A 339 -24.46 29.70 -5.41
N ALA A 340 -23.81 30.86 -5.39
CA ALA A 340 -24.45 32.14 -5.70
C ALA A 340 -25.03 32.17 -7.13
N GLU A 341 -24.30 31.65 -8.13
CA GLU A 341 -24.84 31.53 -9.50
C GLU A 341 -26.04 30.57 -9.58
N GLN A 342 -26.02 29.46 -8.83
CA GLN A 342 -27.12 28.51 -8.80
C GLN A 342 -28.36 29.07 -8.11
N GLU A 343 -28.18 29.79 -6.99
CA GLU A 343 -29.25 30.49 -6.28
C GLU A 343 -29.88 31.57 -7.17
N GLN A 344 -29.07 32.38 -7.85
CA GLN A 344 -29.56 33.41 -8.76
C GLN A 344 -30.27 32.82 -10.00
N ARG A 345 -29.85 31.64 -10.49
CA ARG A 345 -30.57 30.92 -11.55
C ARG A 345 -31.89 30.32 -11.06
N ALA A 346 -31.95 29.86 -9.81
CA ALA A 346 -33.17 29.33 -9.20
C ALA A 346 -34.19 30.44 -8.95
N GLU A 347 -33.77 31.60 -8.44
CA GLU A 347 -34.63 32.79 -8.28
C GLU A 347 -35.20 33.26 -9.62
N LYS A 348 -34.37 33.34 -10.66
CA LYS A 348 -34.85 33.70 -12.01
C LYS A 348 -35.88 32.70 -12.54
N LYS A 349 -35.69 31.40 -12.31
CA LYS A 349 -36.70 30.39 -12.68
C LYS A 349 -38.00 30.54 -11.89
N ALA A 350 -37.90 30.75 -10.58
CA ALA A 350 -39.07 30.96 -9.73
C ALA A 350 -39.88 32.20 -10.15
N MET A 351 -39.22 33.32 -10.49
CA MET A 351 -39.91 34.51 -11.02
C MET A 351 -40.60 34.25 -12.37
N ILE A 352 -39.99 33.45 -13.25
CA ILE A 352 -40.60 33.11 -14.54
C ILE A 352 -41.84 32.22 -14.34
N ASP A 353 -41.76 31.25 -13.43
CA ASP A 353 -42.87 30.35 -13.12
C ASP A 353 -44.05 31.12 -12.48
N ASP A 354 -43.78 32.13 -11.64
CA ASP A 354 -44.81 32.95 -10.98
C ASP A 354 -45.53 33.91 -11.95
N VAL A 355 -44.83 34.42 -12.98
CA VAL A 355 -45.43 35.23 -14.05
C VAL A 355 -46.38 34.39 -14.92
N SER A 356 -46.10 33.09 -15.08
CA SER A 356 -46.95 32.18 -15.87
C SER A 356 -48.33 31.90 -15.24
N TYR A 357 -48.48 32.17 -13.93
CA TYR A 357 -49.74 31.97 -13.20
C TYR A 357 -50.72 33.15 -13.35
N ASN A 358 -50.23 34.36 -13.63
CA ASN A 358 -51.05 35.57 -13.69
C ASN A 358 -51.71 35.86 -15.06
N THR A 359 -51.50 35.02 -16.08
CA THR A 359 -52.07 35.23 -17.43
C THR A 359 -53.36 34.46 -17.73
N SER A 360 -53.99 33.82 -16.74
CA SER A 360 -55.25 33.10 -16.95
C SER A 360 -56.29 33.39 -15.86
N SER A 361 -56.93 34.56 -15.96
CA SER A 361 -58.25 34.83 -15.37
C SER A 361 -59.22 35.19 -16.49
N PRO A 362 -60.20 34.34 -16.84
CA PRO A 362 -61.37 34.79 -17.58
C PRO A 362 -62.42 35.33 -16.61
N GLU A 363 -62.90 36.53 -16.92
CA GLU A 363 -64.15 37.09 -16.39
C GLU A 363 -65.29 36.09 -16.64
N ALA A 364 -66.08 35.80 -15.60
CA ALA A 364 -67.35 35.10 -15.72
C ALA A 364 -68.47 36.01 -15.23
N GLU A 365 -69.38 36.30 -16.17
CA GLU A 365 -70.60 37.10 -16.05
C GLU A 365 -71.57 36.56 -15.00
N GLN A 366 -72.32 37.49 -14.39
CA GLN A 366 -73.40 37.26 -13.44
C GLN A 366 -74.71 36.94 -14.15
N GLU A 367 -75.46 35.97 -13.63
CA GLU A 367 -76.93 35.97 -13.62
C GLU A 367 -77.44 36.15 -12.19
#